data_AF-A0A1F7SEM6-F1
#
_entry.id   AF-A0A1F7SEM6-F1
#
_cell.length_a   1.000
_cell.length_b   1.000
_cell.length_c   1.000
_cell.angle_alpha   90.00
_cell.angle_beta   90.00
_cell.angle_gamma   90.00
#
_symmetry.space_group_name_H-M   'P 1'
#
loop_
_entity.id
_entity.type
_entity.pdbx_description
1 polymer ?
#
loop_
_entity_poly.entity_id
_entity_poly.type
_entity_poly.pdbx_seq_one_letter_code
_entity_poly.pdbx_strand_id
1 'polypeptide(L)' 'MKNFIRKKENFGCEVCGKEVAGDGYTDHCEACLWGKHVDREIPGDRASECQGLMEPIRVIWEKGEYKIFYK' A
#
# COMPACT_ATOMS: atom_id res chain seq x y z
N MET A 1 -11.91 7.48 -12.73
CA MET A 1 -10.50 7.00 -12.75
C MET A 1 -10.29 6.26 -14.07
N LYS A 2 -9.57 6.84 -15.04
CA LYS A 2 -9.43 6.20 -16.37
C LYS A 2 -8.28 5.19 -16.47
N ASN A 3 -7.36 5.12 -15.50
CA ASN A 3 -6.12 4.36 -15.69
C ASN A 3 -5.71 3.39 -14.56
N PHE A 4 -6.51 3.11 -13.51
CA PHE A 4 -6.08 2.16 -12.47
C PHE A 4 -5.81 0.75 -13.04
N ILE A 5 -4.66 0.17 -12.71
CA ILE A 5 -4.29 -1.20 -13.08
C ILE A 5 -4.46 -2.10 -11.86
N ARG A 6 -5.45 -2.98 -11.88
CA ARG A 6 -5.62 -3.94 -10.79
C ARG A 6 -4.59 -5.07 -10.91
N LYS A 7 -3.64 -5.13 -10.00
CA LYS A 7 -2.62 -6.18 -9.96
C LYS A 7 -2.68 -6.97 -8.66
N LYS A 8 -3.30 -8.16 -8.72
CA LYS A 8 -3.41 -9.05 -7.57
C LYS A 8 -2.09 -9.77 -7.34
N GLU A 9 -1.40 -9.41 -6.25
CA GLU A 9 -0.10 -9.97 -5.89
C GLU A 9 0.04 -10.07 -4.38
N ASN A 10 0.72 -11.11 -3.92
CA ASN A 10 1.13 -11.23 -2.53
C ASN A 10 2.49 -10.58 -2.37
N PHE A 11 2.77 -10.03 -1.18
CA PHE A 11 4.07 -9.43 -0.89
C PHE A 11 4.47 -9.66 0.56
N GLY A 12 5.78 -9.75 0.80
CA GLY A 12 6.33 -9.75 2.15
C GLY A 12 6.46 -8.31 2.65
N CYS A 13 5.98 -8.02 3.85
CA CYS A 13 6.22 -6.75 4.49
C CYS A 13 7.70 -6.62 4.89
N GLU A 14 8.39 -5.62 4.35
CA GLU A 14 9.82 -5.38 4.64
C GLU A 14 10.08 -4.87 6.07
N VAL A 15 9.03 -4.49 6.81
CA VAL A 15 9.13 -3.95 8.17
C VAL A 15 8.89 -5.02 9.23
N CYS A 16 7.80 -5.80 9.11
CA CYS A 16 7.44 -6.81 10.11
C CYS A 16 7.62 -8.26 9.64
N GLY A 17 7.93 -8.49 8.36
CA GLY A 17 8.13 -9.82 7.80
C GLY A 17 6.84 -10.60 7.51
N LYS A 18 5.65 -10.05 7.79
CA LYS A 18 4.38 -10.72 7.50
C LYS A 18 4.16 -10.87 6.00
N GLU A 19 3.74 -12.04 5.55
CA GLU A 19 3.22 -12.26 4.20
C GLU A 19 1.80 -11.68 4.08
N VAL A 20 1.62 -10.77 3.14
CA VAL A 20 0.36 -10.09 2.86
C VAL A 20 -0.26 -10.68 1.60
N ALA A 21 -1.48 -11.18 1.72
CA ALA A 21 -2.26 -11.63 0.58
C ALA A 21 -2.99 -10.44 -0.06
N GLY A 22 -2.44 -9.90 -1.15
CA GLY A 22 -3.02 -8.75 -1.82
C GLY A 22 -4.19 -9.12 -2.72
N ASP A 23 -5.22 -8.27 -2.76
CA ASP A 23 -6.41 -8.42 -3.61
C ASP A 23 -6.39 -7.53 -4.87
N GLY A 24 -5.29 -6.81 -5.05
CA GLY A 24 -5.07 -5.81 -6.09
C GLY A 24 -5.39 -4.37 -5.69
N TYR A 25 -5.90 -4.15 -4.48
CA TYR A 25 -6.09 -2.83 -3.85
C TYR A 25 -5.22 -2.67 -2.60
N THR A 26 -4.64 -3.75 -2.09
CA THR A 26 -3.73 -3.74 -0.93
C THR A 26 -2.40 -3.05 -1.26
N ASP A 27 -2.09 -2.00 -0.51
CA ASP A 27 -0.87 -1.18 -0.63
C ASP A 27 -0.06 -1.10 0.68
N HIS A 28 -0.60 -1.63 1.78
CA HIS A 28 0.01 -1.65 3.10
C HIS A 28 -0.11 -3.02 3.77
N CYS A 29 0.76 -3.27 4.75
CA CYS A 29 0.64 -4.45 5.59
C CYS A 29 -0.53 -4.29 6.57
N GLU A 30 -1.47 -5.22 6.59
CA GLU A 30 -2.58 -5.22 7.56
C GLU A 30 -2.14 -5.36 9.04
N ALA A 31 -0.91 -5.80 9.32
CA ALA A 31 -0.41 -5.96 10.69
C ALA A 31 0.31 -4.72 11.24
N CYS A 32 1.14 -4.04 10.44
CA CYS A 32 1.91 -2.89 10.89
C CYS A 32 1.56 -1.58 10.17
N LEU A 33 0.68 -1.64 9.16
CA LEU A 33 0.22 -0.52 8.34
C LEU A 33 1.30 0.18 7.51
N TRP A 34 2.52 -0.36 7.46
CA TRP A 34 3.54 0.18 6.57
C TRP A 34 3.21 -0.12 5.12
N GLY A 35 3.34 0.90 4.29
CA GLY A 35 3.25 0.82 2.84
C GLY A 35 4.63 0.83 2.18
N LYS A 36 4.64 0.70 0.87
CA LYS A 36 5.83 0.87 0.03
C LYS A 36 5.45 1.63 -1.23
N HIS A 37 6.24 2.64 -1.59
CA HIS A 37 6.05 3.37 -2.83
C HIS A 37 6.51 2.52 -4.01
N VAL A 38 5.55 1.89 -4.69
CA VAL A 38 5.82 0.99 -5.82
C VAL A 38 5.22 1.47 -7.13
N ASP A 39 4.26 2.39 -7.12
CA ASP A 39 3.62 2.91 -8.33
C ASP A 39 4.26 4.23 -8.79
N ARG A 40 4.40 4.47 -10.09
CA ARG A 40 5.08 5.67 -10.64
C ARG A 40 4.11 6.69 -11.21
N GLU A 41 3.42 6.35 -12.29
CA GLU A 41 2.53 7.27 -13.02
C GLU A 41 1.06 6.87 -12.83
N ILE A 42 0.82 5.58 -12.67
CA ILE A 42 -0.51 4.99 -12.66
C ILE A 42 -0.63 4.07 -11.43
N PRO A 43 -1.67 4.22 -10.59
CA PRO A 43 -1.88 3.29 -9.48
C PRO A 43 -1.98 1.84 -9.97
N GLY A 44 -1.13 0.97 -9.40
CA GLY A 44 -0.94 -0.42 -9.76
C GLY A 44 0.04 -0.72 -10.92
N ASP A 45 0.72 0.28 -11.51
CA ASP A 45 1.76 0.04 -12.52
C ASP A 45 3.01 -0.67 -11.98
N ARG A 46 3.23 -0.60 -10.65
CA ARG A 46 4.42 -1.13 -9.96
C ARG A 46 5.75 -0.67 -10.61
N ALA A 47 5.77 0.52 -11.21
CA ALA A 47 6.89 1.04 -12.00
C ALA A 47 7.80 2.03 -11.26
N SER A 48 7.62 2.21 -9.94
CA SER A 48 8.41 3.14 -9.14
C SER A 48 9.79 2.58 -8.79
N GLU A 49 10.83 3.34 -9.12
CA GLU A 49 12.22 3.05 -8.73
C GLU A 49 12.54 3.49 -7.30
N CYS A 50 11.69 4.30 -6.68
CA CYS A 50 11.91 4.79 -5.31
C CYS A 50 11.89 3.64 -4.31
N GLN A 51 10.87 2.78 -4.40
CA GLN A 51 10.71 1.62 -3.51
C GLN A 51 10.78 1.98 -2.01
N GLY A 52 10.53 3.25 -1.67
CA GLY A 52 10.65 3.76 -0.32
C GLY A 52 9.56 3.21 0.58
N LEU A 53 9.92 2.90 1.83
CA LEU A 53 8.95 2.51 2.85
C LEU A 53 8.16 3.74 3.31
N MET A 54 6.85 3.55 3.46
CA MET A 54 5.93 4.60 3.89
C MET A 54 5.49 4.33 5.33
N GLU A 55 6.03 5.13 6.25
CA GLU A 55 5.75 5.02 7.69
C GLU A 55 4.33 5.54 7.99
N PRO A 56 3.45 4.74 8.61
CA PRO A 56 2.13 5.19 9.02
C PRO A 56 2.26 6.12 10.24
N ILE A 57 1.74 7.34 10.13
CA ILE A 57 1.73 8.35 11.20
C ILE A 57 0.48 8.21 12.08
N ARG A 58 -0.68 8.05 11.45
CA ARG A 58 -1.96 7.94 12.16
C ARG A 58 -3.02 7.26 11.30
N VAL A 59 -4.01 6.68 11.99
CA VAL A 59 -5.23 6.16 11.37
C VAL A 59 -6.40 6.98 11.89
N ILE A 60 -7.30 7.38 11.00
CA ILE A 60 -8.57 8.00 11.37
C ILE A 60 -9.73 7.19 10.83
N TRP A 61 -10.85 7.23 11.54
CA TRP A 61 -12.12 6.65 11.10
C TRP A 61 -13.08 7.79 10.76
N GLU A 62 -13.44 7.92 9.48
CA GLU A 62 -14.35 8.95 9.00
C GLU A 62 -15.30 8.37 7.98
N LYS A 63 -16.59 8.75 8.06
CA LYS A 63 -17.62 8.35 7.07
C LYS A 63 -17.75 6.83 6.84
N GLY A 64 -17.39 6.02 7.84
CA GLY A 64 -17.46 4.56 7.75
C GLY A 64 -16.23 3.90 7.12
N GLU A 65 -15.13 4.64 6.92
CA GLU A 65 -13.89 4.14 6.32
C GLU A 65 -12.68 4.49 7.18
N TYR A 66 -11.68 3.60 7.20
CA TYR A 66 -10.36 3.88 7.77
C TYR A 66 -9.50 4.62 6.74
N LYS A 67 -8.82 5.68 7.17
CA LYS A 67 -7.78 6.35 6.38
C LYS A 67 -6.47 6.30 7.13
N ILE A 68 -5.43 5.81 6.45
CA ILE A 68 -4.07 5.75 6.96
C ILE A 68 -3.32 6.95 6.38
N PHE A 69 -2.63 7.70 7.25
CA PHE A 69 -1.76 8.78 6.86
C PHE A 69 -0.32 8.32 6.97
N TYR A 70 0.44 8.53 5.91
CA TYR A 70 1.86 8.18 5.83
C TYR A 70 2.74 9.43 5.93
N LYS A 71 4.01 9.22 6.27
CA LYS A 71 5.07 10.24 6.24
C LYS A 71 5.66 10.43 4.86
#